data_AF-A0A550GZR7-F1
#
_entry.id   AF-A0A550GZR7-F1
#
_cell.length_a   1.000
_cell.length_b   1.000
_cell.length_c   1.000
_cell.angle_alpha   90.00
_cell.angle_beta   90.00
_cell.angle_gamma   90.00
#
_symmetry.space_group_name_H-M   'P 1'
#
loop_
_entity.id
_entity.type
_entity.pdbx_description
1 polymer ?
#
loop_
_entity_poly.entity_id
_entity_poly.type
_entity_poly.pdbx_seq_one_letter_code
_entity_poly.pdbx_strand_id
1 'polypeptide(L)' 'MGWLLRKCEKCGKYTLKTNGCPYCAGNVRIPHPAKFSPDDKYLKYRMAMKKETATE' A
#
# COMPACT_ATOMS: atom_id res chain seq x y z
N MET A 1 7.39 15.02 -5.60
CA MET A 1 8.04 13.88 -6.29
C MET A 1 7.25 12.63 -5.98
N GLY A 2 6.61 12.06 -7.01
CA GLY A 2 5.76 10.87 -6.87
C GLY A 2 6.58 9.59 -6.79
N TRP A 3 6.11 8.62 -6.00
CA TRP A 3 6.69 7.30 -5.94
C TRP A 3 6.50 6.57 -7.29
N LEU A 4 7.59 6.39 -8.03
CA LEU A 4 7.60 5.74 -9.35
C LEU A 4 7.58 4.20 -9.24
N LEU A 5 8.26 3.66 -8.22
CA LEU A 5 8.32 2.23 -7.98
C LEU A 5 6.96 1.69 -7.49
N ARG A 6 6.49 0.63 -8.14
CA ARG A 6 5.30 -0.11 -7.75
C ARG A 6 5.63 -1.61 -7.63
N LYS A 7 4.90 -2.32 -6.77
CA LYS A 7 5.05 -3.76 -6.54
C LYS A 7 3.73 -4.48 -6.78
N CYS A 8 3.78 -5.56 -7.55
CA CYS A 8 2.59 -6.36 -7.81
C CYS A 8 2.18 -7.15 -6.57
N GLU A 9 0.88 -7.16 -6.27
CA GLU A 9 0.33 -7.90 -5.13
C GLU A 9 0.23 -9.41 -5.39
N LYS A 10 0.09 -9.84 -6.65
CA LYS A 10 -0.02 -11.26 -7.02
C LYS A 10 1.34 -11.96 -7.14
N CYS A 11 2.29 -11.37 -7.87
CA CYS A 11 3.58 -12.01 -8.15
C CYS A 11 4.78 -11.43 -7.40
N GLY A 12 4.59 -10.33 -6.65
CA GLY A 12 5.66 -9.69 -5.87
C GLY A 12 6.75 -8.98 -6.69
N LYS A 13 6.70 -9.00 -8.02
CA LYS A 13 7.67 -8.30 -8.88
C LYS A 13 7.46 -6.79 -8.86
N TYR A 14 8.56 -6.05 -8.97
CA TYR A 14 8.55 -4.59 -9.10
C TYR A 14 8.31 -4.16 -10.55
N THR A 15 7.66 -3.02 -10.72
CA THR A 15 7.38 -2.41 -12.03
C THR A 15 7.30 -0.90 -11.89
N LEU A 16 7.60 -0.19 -12.97
CA LEU A 16 7.36 1.24 -13.12
C LEU A 16 6.02 1.54 -13.82
N LYS A 17 5.37 0.50 -14.37
CA LYS A 17 4.07 0.65 -15.04
C LYS A 17 2.97 0.86 -14.00
N THR A 18 2.16 1.89 -14.21
CA THR A 18 1.00 2.21 -13.35
C THR A 18 -0.21 1.34 -13.63
N ASN A 19 -0.40 0.92 -14.90
CA ASN A 19 -1.66 0.29 -15.34
C ASN A 19 -1.80 -1.17 -14.90
N GLY A 20 -0.70 -1.87 -14.62
CA GLY A 20 -0.77 -3.30 -14.28
C GLY A 20 0.60 -3.96 -14.28
N CYS A 21 0.68 -5.13 -13.63
CA CYS A 21 1.88 -5.93 -13.67
C CYS A 21 2.07 -6.54 -15.07
N PRO A 22 3.24 -6.35 -15.72
CA PRO A 22 3.49 -6.90 -17.06
C PRO A 22 3.60 -8.43 -17.09
N TYR A 23 3.72 -9.10 -15.95
CA TYR A 23 3.91 -10.56 -15.87
C TYR A 23 2.64 -11.33 -15.59
N CYS A 24 1.75 -10.79 -14.76
CA CYS A 24 0.58 -11.52 -14.27
C CYS A 24 -0.72 -10.70 -14.33
N ALA A 25 -0.69 -9.52 -14.98
CA ALA A 25 -1.81 -8.57 -15.07
C ALA A 25 -2.45 -8.18 -13.72
N GLY A 26 -1.75 -8.42 -12.61
CA GLY A 26 -2.25 -8.12 -11.27
C GLY A 26 -2.16 -6.64 -10.92
N ASN A 27 -2.96 -6.25 -9.94
CA ASN A 27 -2.93 -4.90 -9.37
C ASN A 27 -1.56 -4.61 -8.76
N VAL A 28 -1.16 -3.34 -8.87
CA VAL A 28 0.16 -2.88 -8.45
C VAL A 28 -0.01 -1.78 -7.42
N ARG A 29 0.60 -1.99 -6.25
CA ARG A 29 0.58 -1.04 -5.14
C ARG A 29 1.92 -0.32 -5.00
N ILE A 30 1.92 0.76 -4.23
CA ILE A 30 3.15 1.45 -3.88
C ILE A 30 3.82 0.67 -2.74
N PRO A 31 5.09 0.24 -2.89
CA PRO A 31 5.79 -0.56 -1.89
C PRO A 31 6.31 0.28 -0.72
N HIS A 32 6.45 1.59 -0.90
CA HIS A 32 6.92 2.48 0.17
C HIS A 32 5.84 2.62 1.25
N PRO A 33 6.22 2.50 2.53
CA PRO A 33 5.29 2.74 3.62
C PRO A 33 4.87 4.21 3.68
N ALA A 34 3.72 4.47 4.31
CA ALA A 34 3.33 5.83 4.64
C ALA A 34 4.37 6.48 5.57
N LYS A 35 4.59 7.79 5.43
CA LYS A 35 5.47 8.54 6.33
C LYS A 35 4.96 8.41 7.78
N PHE A 36 5.87 8.08 8.68
CA PHE A 36 5.60 8.08 10.11
C PHE A 36 5.69 9.51 10.66
N SER A 37 4.77 9.86 11.57
CA SER A 37 4.79 11.10 12.34
C SER A 37 4.56 10.76 13.82
N PRO A 38 5.35 11.31 14.76
CA PRO A 38 5.12 11.10 16.18
C PRO A 38 3.82 11.75 16.68
N ASP A 39 3.39 12.87 16.09
CA ASP A 39 2.16 13.61 16.43
C ASP A 39 0.92 13.08 15.66
N ASP A 40 0.84 11.79 15.33
CA ASP A 40 -0.20 11.25 14.43
C ASP A 40 -1.64 11.50 14.94
N LYS A 41 -2.26 12.62 14.50
CA LYS A 41 -3.61 13.06 14.90
C LYS A 41 -4.69 12.01 14.64
N TYR A 42 -4.48 11.17 13.64
CA TYR A 42 -5.45 10.15 13.20
C TYR A 42 -5.20 8.76 13.77
N LEU A 43 -4.26 8.60 14.71
CA LEU A 43 -3.86 7.30 15.26
C LEU A 43 -5.05 6.54 15.83
N LYS A 44 -5.90 7.22 16.62
CA LYS A 44 -7.08 6.64 17.26
C LYS A 44 -8.04 6.01 16.23
N TYR A 45 -8.31 6.72 15.14
CA TYR A 45 -9.19 6.25 14.08
C TYR A 45 -8.58 5.09 13.28
N ARG A 46 -7.27 5.15 12.98
CA ARG A 46 -6.57 4.05 12.30
C ARG A 46 -6.56 2.76 13.12
N MET A 47 -6.44 2.88 14.45
CA MET A 47 -6.48 1.73 15.35
C MET A 47 -7.89 1.16 15.53
N ALA A 48 -8.93 2.01 15.55
CA ALA A 48 -10.31 1.55 15.54
C ALA A 48 -10.63 0.74 14.27
N MET A 49 -10.33 1.30 13.10
CA MET A 49 -10.56 0.64 11.80
C MET A 49 -9.84 -0.71 11.69
N LYS A 50 -8.60 -0.80 12.17
CA LYS A 50 -7.86 -2.07 12.20
C LYS A 50 -8.53 -3.13 13.08
N LYS A 51 -9.12 -2.72 14.21
CA LYS A 51 -9.83 -3.65 15.11
C LYS A 51 -11.11 -4.15 14.45
N GLU A 52 -11.88 -3.27 13.84
CA GLU A 52 -13.12 -3.61 13.12
C GLU A 52 -12.83 -4.65 12.02
N THR A 53 -11.84 -4.38 11.16
CA THR A 53 -11.44 -5.32 10.09
C THR A 53 -10.88 -6.65 10.58
N ALA A 54 -10.50 -6.77 11.86
CA ALA A 54 -9.96 -8.01 12.43
C ALA A 54 -11.01 -8.84 13.17
N THR A 55 -12.16 -8.24 13.49
CA THR A 55 -13.29 -8.91 14.14
C THR A 55 -14.31 -9.49 13.16
N GLU A 56 -14.25 -9.07 11.90
CA GLU A 56 -14.94 -9.69 10.75
C GLU A 56 -14.08 -10.81 10.15
#